data_AF-A0A8B6GDI1-F1
#
_entry.id   AF-A0A8B6GDI1-F1
#
_cell.length_a   1.000
_cell.length_b   1.000
_cell.length_c   1.000
_cell.angle_alpha   90.00
_cell.angle_beta   90.00
_cell.angle_gamma   90.00
#
_symmetry.space_group_name_H-M   'P 1'
#
loop_
_entity.id
_entity.type
_entity.pdbx_description
1 polymer ?
#
loop_
_entity_poly.entity_id
_entity_poly.type
_entity_poly.pdbx_seq_one_letter_code
_entity_poly.pdbx_strand_id
1 'polypeptide(L)'
;MSSRTHFGVVDQAMKSMKTVEEYIKVGMETTLDVGMDFVEHDKDNEKQIDELRSVMKEYVRMERDLQQFMEAVECVKSTATKKNEPLDLEKELDNKLLELKQVNNDAELTQHEKYVDLIDKVNEMQQPEGSYAGPATSTQIDEDIAMTQPEINTRCPYTGKDMINPVKNSYCGHHYDKEGISHYIKTKGRKAK
;
A
#
# COMPACT_ATOMS: atom_id res chain seq x y z
N MET A 1 10.42 -9.96 51.10
CA MET A 1 9.18 -10.18 50.33
C MET A 1 9.36 -9.46 49.00
N SER A 2 9.55 -10.19 47.90
CA SER A 2 9.70 -9.59 46.57
C SER A 2 8.32 -9.12 46.12
N SER A 3 8.08 -7.81 46.09
CA SER A 3 6.84 -7.23 45.61
C SER A 3 6.79 -7.45 44.10
N ARG A 4 5.93 -8.37 43.62
CA ARG A 4 5.68 -8.50 42.18
C ARG A 4 4.97 -7.24 41.72
N THR A 5 5.59 -6.51 40.80
CA THR A 5 5.01 -5.34 40.14
C THR A 5 3.73 -5.77 39.40
N HIS A 6 2.60 -5.18 39.74
CA HIS A 6 1.29 -5.51 39.16
C HIS A 6 0.87 -4.43 38.15
N PHE A 7 0.56 -4.84 36.92
CA PHE A 7 0.32 -3.92 35.79
C PHE A 7 -1.15 -3.82 35.35
N GLY A 8 -2.11 -4.24 36.18
CA GLY A 8 -3.53 -4.31 35.76
C GLY A 8 -4.14 -3.01 35.20
N VAL A 9 -3.73 -1.84 35.71
CA VAL A 9 -4.16 -0.54 35.16
C VAL A 9 -3.55 -0.30 33.77
N VAL A 10 -2.29 -0.65 33.59
CA VAL A 10 -1.58 -0.55 32.30
C VAL A 10 -2.21 -1.53 31.30
N ASP A 11 -2.52 -2.77 31.71
CA ASP A 11 -3.18 -3.75 30.85
C ASP A 11 -4.56 -3.25 30.38
N GLN A 12 -5.31 -2.59 31.27
CA GLN A 12 -6.59 -1.99 30.90
C GLN A 12 -6.41 -0.82 29.92
N ALA A 13 -5.44 0.05 30.14
CA ALA A 13 -5.12 1.14 29.22
C ALA A 13 -4.68 0.61 27.84
N MET A 14 -3.88 -0.45 27.80
CA MET A 14 -3.45 -1.12 26.57
C MET A 14 -4.63 -1.69 25.77
N LYS A 15 -5.65 -2.24 26.44
CA LYS A 15 -6.88 -2.66 25.77
C LYS A 15 -7.60 -1.48 25.13
N SER A 16 -7.72 -0.36 25.82
CA SER A 16 -8.31 0.87 25.26
C SER A 16 -7.52 1.38 24.06
N MET A 17 -6.18 1.29 24.09
CA MET A 17 -5.32 1.67 22.95
C MET A 17 -5.56 0.80 21.72
N LYS A 18 -5.84 -0.50 21.88
CA LYS A 18 -6.25 -1.36 20.76
C LYS A 18 -7.57 -0.93 20.14
N THR A 19 -8.53 -0.48 20.95
CA THR A 19 -9.77 0.10 20.41
C THR A 19 -9.50 1.40 19.64
N VAL A 20 -8.53 2.21 20.06
CA VAL A 20 -8.10 3.39 19.29
C VAL A 20 -7.47 2.98 17.95
N GLU A 21 -6.68 1.91 17.91
CA GLU A 21 -6.13 1.35 16.67
C GLU A 21 -7.25 0.94 15.69
N GLU A 22 -8.33 0.35 16.18
CA GLU A 22 -9.52 0.05 15.36
C GLU A 22 -10.17 1.31 14.79
N TYR A 23 -10.28 2.40 15.55
CA TYR A 23 -10.80 3.67 15.04
C TYR A 23 -9.90 4.30 13.97
N ILE A 24 -8.59 4.14 14.07
CA ILE A 24 -7.65 4.59 13.03
C ILE A 24 -7.93 3.84 11.73
N LYS A 25 -8.14 2.51 11.79
CA LYS A 25 -8.47 1.69 10.61
C LYS A 25 -9.79 2.11 9.97
N VAL A 26 -10.82 2.38 10.78
CA VAL A 26 -12.10 2.94 10.28
C VAL A 26 -11.89 4.31 9.61
N GLY A 27 -11.02 5.16 10.14
CA GLY A 27 -10.64 6.43 9.53
C GLY A 27 -9.98 6.26 8.15
N MET A 28 -9.08 5.28 8.01
CA MET A 28 -8.50 4.92 6.71
C MET A 28 -9.56 4.44 5.72
N GLU A 29 -10.48 3.57 6.15
CA GLU A 29 -11.57 3.07 5.29
C GLU A 29 -12.51 4.20 4.85
N THR A 30 -12.86 5.10 5.77
CA THR A 30 -13.67 6.28 5.45
C THR A 30 -12.97 7.19 4.43
N THR A 31 -11.65 7.38 4.57
CA THR A 31 -10.84 8.17 3.63
C THR A 31 -10.84 7.53 2.24
N LEU A 32 -10.77 6.20 2.18
CA LEU A 32 -10.86 5.44 0.93
C LEU A 32 -12.23 5.62 0.25
N ASP A 33 -13.31 5.45 1.00
CA ASP A 33 -14.68 5.57 0.50
C ASP A 33 -14.96 6.98 -0.04
N VAL A 34 -14.60 8.02 0.72
CA VAL A 34 -14.72 9.41 0.28
C VAL A 34 -13.88 9.67 -0.98
N GLY A 35 -12.69 9.07 -1.06
CA GLY A 35 -11.85 9.14 -2.26
C GLY A 35 -12.52 8.54 -3.49
N MET A 36 -13.19 7.39 -3.33
CA MET A 36 -13.96 6.75 -4.41
C MET A 36 -15.12 7.64 -4.87
N ASP A 37 -15.91 8.18 -3.94
CA ASP A 37 -17.03 9.06 -4.24
C ASP A 37 -16.58 10.29 -5.07
N PHE A 38 -15.42 10.87 -4.75
CA PHE A 38 -14.87 11.98 -5.52
C PHE A 38 -14.54 11.60 -6.96
N VAL A 39 -13.89 10.46 -7.18
CA VAL A 39 -13.50 10.06 -8.55
C VAL A 39 -14.71 9.62 -9.38
N GLU A 40 -15.74 9.05 -8.76
CA GLU A 40 -16.97 8.67 -9.44
C GLU A 40 -17.80 9.86 -9.92
N HIS A 41 -17.87 10.93 -9.12
CA HIS A 41 -18.78 12.04 -9.37
C HIS A 41 -18.16 13.26 -10.04
N ASP A 42 -16.86 13.50 -9.88
CA ASP A 42 -16.20 14.66 -10.46
C ASP A 42 -14.74 14.35 -10.86
N LYS A 43 -14.48 14.46 -12.17
CA LYS A 43 -13.20 14.08 -12.79
C LYS A 43 -12.11 15.14 -12.60
N ASP A 44 -12.45 16.33 -12.09
CA ASP A 44 -11.51 17.44 -11.85
C ASP A 44 -11.25 17.65 -10.34
N ASN A 45 -11.07 16.54 -9.61
CA ASN A 45 -10.89 16.50 -8.15
C ASN A 45 -9.43 16.29 -7.71
N GLU A 46 -8.45 16.60 -8.56
CA GLU A 46 -7.04 16.26 -8.31
C GLU A 46 -6.53 16.79 -6.95
N LYS A 47 -6.94 18.01 -6.56
CA LYS A 47 -6.56 18.62 -5.27
C LYS A 47 -7.15 17.88 -4.07
N GLN A 48 -8.43 17.53 -4.13
CA GLN A 48 -9.13 16.82 -3.06
C GLN A 48 -8.56 15.41 -2.89
N ILE A 49 -8.22 14.75 -4.00
CA ILE A 49 -7.54 13.46 -3.99
C ILE A 49 -6.13 13.58 -3.36
N ASP A 50 -5.38 14.63 -3.67
CA ASP A 50 -4.08 14.88 -3.03
C ASP A 50 -4.20 15.16 -1.53
N GLU A 51 -5.24 15.89 -1.09
CA GLU A 51 -5.55 16.07 0.33
C GLU A 51 -5.85 14.72 1.00
N LEU A 52 -6.67 13.86 0.38
CA LEU A 52 -6.98 12.52 0.91
C LEU A 52 -5.75 11.62 0.95
N ARG A 53 -4.83 11.72 -0.02
CA ARG A 53 -3.52 11.02 0.03
C ARG A 53 -2.70 11.48 1.23
N SER A 54 -2.73 12.77 1.56
CA SER A 54 -2.07 13.29 2.76
C SER A 54 -2.72 12.76 4.04
N VAL A 55 -4.04 12.82 4.14
CA VAL A 55 -4.82 12.31 5.29
C VAL A 55 -4.57 10.82 5.49
N MET A 56 -4.54 10.02 4.43
CA MET A 56 -4.21 8.60 4.51
C MET A 56 -2.81 8.36 5.08
N LYS A 57 -1.80 9.13 4.65
CA LYS A 57 -0.44 9.04 5.23
C LYS A 57 -0.42 9.40 6.72
N GLU A 58 -1.20 10.38 7.14
CA GLU A 58 -1.33 10.75 8.55
C GLU A 58 -1.95 9.61 9.38
N TYR A 59 -2.98 8.94 8.88
CA TYR A 59 -3.54 7.76 9.55
C TYR A 59 -2.52 6.62 9.64
N VAL A 60 -1.80 6.30 8.56
CA VAL A 60 -0.78 5.24 8.55
C VAL A 60 0.35 5.57 9.54
N ARG A 61 0.78 6.84 9.59
CA ARG A 61 1.76 7.29 10.57
C ARG A 61 1.25 7.13 12.00
N MET A 62 -0.01 7.50 12.24
CA MET A 62 -0.64 7.39 13.56
C MET A 62 -0.75 5.93 14.01
N GLU A 63 -1.10 5.01 13.09
CA GLU A 63 -1.14 3.57 13.36
C GLU A 63 0.25 3.04 13.75
N ARG A 64 1.29 3.36 12.97
CA ARG A 64 2.68 2.99 13.28
C ARG A 64 3.09 3.49 14.66
N ASP A 65 2.88 4.78 14.93
CA ASP A 65 3.29 5.41 16.19
C ASP A 65 2.56 4.79 17.40
N LEU A 66 1.28 4.45 17.25
CA LEU A 66 0.49 3.76 18.29
C LEU A 66 0.96 2.33 18.51
N GLN A 67 1.23 1.58 17.43
CA GLN A 67 1.75 0.21 17.52
C GLN A 67 3.12 0.17 18.19
N GLN A 68 4.02 1.08 17.84
CA GLN A 68 5.33 1.23 18.48
C GLN A 68 5.21 1.57 19.97
N PHE A 69 4.25 2.43 20.32
CA PHE A 69 3.99 2.73 21.73
C PHE A 69 3.51 1.50 22.50
N MET A 70 2.55 0.77 21.95
CA MET A 70 2.05 -0.47 22.55
C MET A 70 3.17 -1.53 22.70
N GLU A 71 4.03 -1.67 21.69
CA GLU A 71 5.18 -2.58 21.72
C GLU A 71 6.17 -2.18 22.82
N ALA A 72 6.50 -0.89 22.93
CA ALA A 72 7.42 -0.38 23.94
C ALA A 72 6.88 -0.65 25.36
N VAL A 73 5.58 -0.40 25.60
CA VAL A 73 4.93 -0.68 26.89
C VAL A 73 5.00 -2.17 27.23
N GLU A 74 4.70 -3.07 26.29
CA GLU A 74 4.81 -4.52 26.51
C GLU A 74 6.25 -4.97 26.77
N CYS A 75 7.24 -4.41 26.06
CA CYS A 75 8.65 -4.70 26.29
C CYS A 75 9.11 -4.29 27.69
N VAL A 76 8.76 -3.07 28.13
CA VAL A 76 9.10 -2.58 29.47
C VAL A 76 8.40 -3.41 30.54
N LYS A 77 7.11 -3.71 30.37
CA LYS A 77 6.33 -4.58 31.27
C LYS A 77 6.97 -5.96 31.42
N SER A 78 7.37 -6.58 30.30
CA SER A 78 8.05 -7.88 30.27
C SER A 78 9.40 -7.83 30.98
N THR A 79 10.18 -6.77 30.76
CA THR A 79 11.48 -6.55 31.41
C THR A 79 11.34 -6.37 32.92
N ALA A 80 10.39 -5.53 33.35
CA ALA A 80 10.10 -5.26 34.76
C ALA A 80 9.56 -6.49 35.51
N THR A 81 8.89 -7.41 34.83
CA THR A 81 8.40 -8.67 35.43
C THR A 81 9.52 -9.71 35.58
N LYS A 82 10.53 -9.68 34.69
CA LYS A 82 11.66 -10.63 34.66
C LYS A 82 12.82 -10.20 35.54
N LYS A 83 13.13 -8.90 35.60
CA LYS A 83 14.21 -8.35 36.44
C LYS A 83 13.71 -8.21 37.87
N ASN A 84 14.54 -8.61 38.83
CA ASN A 84 14.26 -8.46 40.27
C ASN A 84 14.96 -7.23 40.87
N GLU A 85 15.40 -6.32 40.01
CA GLU A 85 16.14 -5.08 40.33
C GLU A 85 15.21 -3.86 40.17
N PRO A 86 15.43 -2.78 40.94
CA PRO A 86 14.70 -1.54 40.76
C PRO A 86 14.95 -0.97 39.36
N LEU A 87 13.88 -0.85 38.58
CA LEU A 87 13.91 -0.34 37.21
C LEU A 87 13.15 0.99 37.15
N ASP A 88 13.74 1.98 36.48
CA ASP A 88 13.07 3.23 36.14
C ASP A 88 12.20 3.01 34.90
N LEU A 89 10.90 2.75 35.13
CA LEU A 89 9.97 2.37 34.06
C LEU A 89 9.76 3.49 33.03
N GLU A 90 9.78 4.74 33.46
CA GLU A 90 9.59 5.91 32.60
C GLU A 90 10.78 6.05 31.64
N LYS A 91 11.99 6.01 32.21
CA LYS A 91 13.22 6.09 31.41
C LYS A 91 13.37 4.93 30.43
N GLU A 92 13.04 3.70 30.85
CA GLU A 92 13.10 2.54 29.96
C GLU A 92 12.08 2.63 28.83
N LEU A 93 10.89 3.17 29.10
CA LEU A 93 9.88 3.41 28.06
C LEU A 93 10.35 4.47 27.06
N ASP A 94 10.88 5.59 27.54
CA ASP A 94 11.39 6.65 26.68
C ASP A 94 12.55 6.17 25.80
N ASN A 95 13.50 5.44 26.37
CA ASN A 95 14.58 4.83 25.61
C ASN A 95 14.05 3.89 24.54
N LYS A 96 13.07 3.04 24.88
CA LYS A 96 12.53 2.08 23.94
C LYS A 96 11.77 2.74 22.79
N LEU A 97 11.00 3.80 23.10
CA LEU A 97 10.33 4.61 22.10
C LEU A 97 11.32 5.33 21.17
N LEU A 98 12.43 5.86 21.72
CA LEU A 98 13.48 6.49 20.92
C LEU A 98 14.13 5.50 19.96
N GLU A 99 14.46 4.28 20.42
CA GLU A 99 15.00 3.22 19.58
C GLU A 99 14.06 2.87 18.41
N LEU A 100 12.77 2.67 18.70
CA LEU A 100 11.78 2.33 17.67
C LEU A 100 11.57 3.48 16.68
N LYS A 101 11.62 4.73 17.14
CA LYS A 101 11.46 5.90 16.27
C LYS A 101 12.68 6.17 15.39
N GLN A 102 13.89 5.81 15.82
CA GLN A 102 15.11 6.03 15.04
C GLN A 102 15.17 5.21 13.75
N VAL A 103 14.49 4.06 13.73
CA VAL A 103 14.42 3.19 12.54
C VAL A 103 13.26 3.55 11.61
N ASN A 104 12.43 4.53 11.98
CA ASN A 104 11.27 4.91 11.17
C ASN A 104 11.69 5.57 9.86
N ASN A 105 11.03 5.16 8.79
CA ASN A 105 11.16 5.76 7.48
C ASN A 105 9.78 6.16 6.95
N ASP A 106 9.53 7.48 6.86
CA ASP A 106 8.24 7.97 6.36
C ASP A 106 8.04 7.68 4.84
N ALA A 107 9.10 7.30 4.11
CA ALA A 107 8.95 6.82 2.73
C ALA A 107 8.24 5.45 2.64
N GLU A 108 8.16 4.69 3.74
CA GLU A 108 7.46 3.41 3.80
C GLU A 108 5.95 3.58 3.98
N LEU A 109 5.47 4.79 4.34
CA LEU A 109 4.04 5.07 4.50
C LEU A 109 3.27 4.82 3.19
N THR A 110 3.91 5.02 2.04
CA THR A 110 3.30 4.78 0.72
C THR A 110 3.22 3.30 0.34
N GLN A 111 3.83 2.41 1.12
CA GLN A 111 3.78 0.96 0.92
C GLN A 111 2.68 0.29 1.74
N HIS A 112 2.01 1.06 2.61
CA HIS A 112 0.92 0.56 3.43
C HIS A 112 -0.27 0.12 2.56
N GLU A 113 -0.87 -1.02 2.88
CA GLU A 113 -1.95 -1.66 2.12
C GLU A 113 -3.08 -0.67 1.77
N LYS A 114 -3.63 0.02 2.78
CA LYS A 114 -4.72 1.00 2.57
C LYS A 114 -4.31 2.23 1.75
N TYR A 115 -3.03 2.61 1.75
CA TYR A 115 -2.55 3.70 0.91
C TYR A 115 -2.43 3.24 -0.55
N VAL A 116 -1.88 2.04 -0.77
CA VAL A 116 -1.79 1.44 -2.10
C VAL A 116 -3.20 1.26 -2.69
N ASP A 117 -4.14 0.74 -1.91
CA ASP A 117 -5.54 0.59 -2.32
C ASP A 117 -6.16 1.91 -2.80
N LEU A 118 -5.90 3.01 -2.08
CA LEU A 118 -6.38 4.33 -2.48
C LEU A 118 -5.80 4.76 -3.83
N ILE A 119 -4.49 4.59 -4.02
CA ILE A 119 -3.82 4.97 -5.26
C ILE A 119 -4.31 4.13 -6.44
N ASP A 120 -4.42 2.82 -6.26
CA ASP A 120 -4.85 1.89 -7.31
C ASP A 120 -6.28 2.22 -7.75
N LYS A 121 -7.22 2.38 -6.80
CA LYS A 121 -8.61 2.71 -7.12
C LYS A 121 -8.75 4.07 -7.81
N VAL A 122 -8.04 5.09 -7.33
CA VAL A 122 -8.03 6.41 -7.98
C VAL A 122 -7.52 6.30 -9.42
N ASN A 123 -6.42 5.57 -9.64
CA ASN A 123 -5.83 5.40 -10.96
C ASN A 123 -6.72 4.57 -11.91
N GLU A 124 -7.43 3.56 -11.40
CA GLU A 124 -8.36 2.75 -12.17
C GLU A 124 -9.54 3.57 -12.70
N MET A 125 -10.11 4.43 -11.85
CA MET A 125 -11.29 5.22 -12.22
C MET A 125 -10.96 6.49 -13.01
N GLN A 126 -9.74 7.03 -12.87
CA GLN A 126 -9.25 8.15 -13.69
C GLN A 126 -8.81 7.72 -15.09
N GLN A 127 -8.62 6.41 -15.33
CA GLN A 127 -8.39 5.92 -16.68
C GLN A 127 -9.67 6.10 -17.51
N PRO A 128 -9.60 6.74 -18.69
CA PRO A 128 -10.75 6.82 -19.58
C PRO A 128 -11.16 5.40 -19.97
N GLU A 129 -12.46 5.10 -19.88
CA GLU A 129 -13.01 3.80 -20.28
C GLU A 129 -12.52 3.46 -21.70
N GLY A 130 -11.56 2.53 -21.80
CA GLY A 130 -10.89 2.14 -23.04
C GLY A 130 -9.36 2.36 -23.10
N SER A 131 -8.74 3.00 -22.11
CA SER A 131 -7.28 3.15 -22.04
C SER A 131 -6.62 2.00 -21.29
N TYR A 132 -6.33 0.89 -21.98
CA TYR A 132 -5.28 -0.03 -21.54
C TYR A 132 -3.91 0.59 -21.89
N ALA A 133 -3.42 1.51 -21.06
CA ALA A 133 -2.07 2.04 -21.22
C ALA A 133 -1.03 1.01 -20.74
N GLY A 134 -0.18 0.56 -21.67
CA GLY A 134 1.10 -0.04 -21.34
C GLY A 134 2.00 0.94 -20.57
N PRO A 135 3.10 0.45 -19.98
CA PRO A 135 3.92 1.24 -19.05
C PRO A 135 4.41 2.55 -19.70
N ALA A 136 4.21 3.64 -18.96
CA ALA A 136 4.51 5.01 -19.32
C ALA A 136 5.95 5.17 -19.84
N THR A 137 6.07 5.62 -21.09
CA THR A 137 7.25 6.36 -21.51
C THR A 137 6.87 7.83 -21.47
N SER A 138 7.48 8.54 -20.52
CA SER A 138 7.46 10.00 -20.41
C SER A 138 7.64 10.64 -21.79
N THR A 139 6.60 11.28 -22.31
CA THR A 139 6.78 12.20 -23.43
C THR A 139 5.85 13.38 -23.21
N GLN A 140 6.47 14.55 -23.27
CA GLN A 140 5.86 15.85 -23.05
C GLN A 140 4.67 16.07 -23.98
N ILE A 141 3.66 16.70 -23.42
CA ILE A 141 2.40 17.08 -24.04
C ILE A 141 2.72 18.12 -25.12
N ASP A 142 2.25 17.88 -26.35
CA ASP A 142 2.02 18.95 -27.33
C ASP A 142 0.63 18.74 -27.96
N GLU A 143 0.00 19.88 -28.22
CA GLU A 143 -1.42 20.10 -28.50
C GLU A 143 -1.84 19.54 -29.88
N ASP A 144 -3.13 19.21 -30.01
CA ASP A 144 -3.84 18.78 -31.23
C ASP A 144 -3.59 17.35 -31.77
N ILE A 145 -3.96 16.31 -31.00
CA ILE A 145 -4.21 14.96 -31.55
C ILE A 145 -5.70 14.79 -31.89
N ALA A 146 -6.00 14.66 -33.17
CA ALA A 146 -7.30 14.24 -33.65
C ALA A 146 -7.62 12.82 -33.14
N MET A 147 -8.76 12.69 -32.45
CA MET A 147 -9.29 11.43 -31.93
C MET A 147 -9.55 10.44 -33.08
N THR A 148 -8.61 9.54 -33.34
CA THR A 148 -8.84 8.35 -34.20
C THR A 148 -9.20 7.17 -33.32
N GLN A 149 -10.24 6.41 -33.69
CA GLN A 149 -10.61 5.18 -32.99
C GLN A 149 -9.40 4.23 -32.87
N PRO A 150 -9.12 3.69 -31.69
CA PRO A 150 -8.06 2.71 -31.54
C PRO A 150 -8.46 1.40 -32.22
N GLU A 151 -7.69 0.98 -33.23
CA GLU A 151 -7.79 -0.38 -33.77
C GLU A 151 -7.24 -1.35 -32.73
N ILE A 152 -8.13 -2.06 -32.04
CA ILE A 152 -7.75 -3.12 -31.11
C ILE A 152 -7.23 -4.30 -31.93
N ASN A 153 -5.92 -4.52 -31.91
CA ASN A 153 -5.34 -5.69 -32.56
C ASN A 153 -5.64 -6.94 -31.72
N THR A 154 -6.71 -7.66 -32.08
CA THR A 154 -7.11 -8.92 -31.44
C THR A 154 -6.20 -10.09 -31.82
N ARG A 155 -5.27 -9.88 -32.75
CA ARG A 155 -4.43 -10.93 -33.33
C ARG A 155 -3.11 -11.06 -32.58
N CYS A 156 -2.82 -12.25 -32.10
CA CYS A 156 -1.56 -12.58 -31.45
C CYS A 156 -0.37 -12.40 -32.44
N PRO A 157 0.65 -11.59 -32.09
CA PRO A 157 1.81 -11.35 -32.95
C PRO A 157 2.63 -12.60 -33.31
N TYR A 158 2.59 -13.64 -32.48
CA TYR A 158 3.36 -14.87 -32.70
C TYR A 158 2.59 -15.97 -33.44
N THR A 159 1.29 -16.06 -33.22
CA THR A 159 0.47 -17.13 -33.83
C THR A 159 -0.33 -16.64 -35.03
N GLY A 160 -0.50 -15.32 -35.20
CA GLY A 160 -1.35 -14.76 -36.25
C GLY A 160 -2.81 -15.21 -36.12
N LYS A 161 -3.25 -15.59 -34.93
CA LYS A 161 -4.64 -15.97 -34.63
C LYS A 161 -5.21 -15.00 -33.61
N ASP A 162 -6.53 -14.94 -33.50
CA ASP A 162 -7.17 -14.17 -32.43
C ASP A 162 -6.74 -14.72 -31.06
N MET A 163 -6.49 -13.79 -30.13
CA MET A 163 -6.11 -14.11 -28.76
C MET A 163 -7.32 -14.62 -27.99
N ILE A 164 -7.26 -15.84 -27.47
CA ILE A 164 -8.34 -16.43 -26.65
C ILE A 164 -8.06 -16.16 -25.16
N ASN A 165 -6.79 -16.20 -24.77
CA ASN A 165 -6.38 -15.92 -23.39
C ASN A 165 -5.20 -14.93 -23.38
N PRO A 166 -5.48 -13.61 -23.49
CA PRO A 166 -4.45 -12.60 -23.60
C PRO A 166 -3.62 -12.48 -22.31
N VAL A 167 -2.30 -12.50 -22.44
CA VAL A 167 -1.33 -12.30 -21.35
C VAL A 167 -0.36 -11.19 -21.71
N LYS A 168 0.03 -10.39 -20.72
CA LYS A 168 0.94 -9.23 -20.88
C LYS A 168 2.34 -9.58 -20.39
N ASN A 169 3.37 -9.24 -21.15
CA ASN A 169 4.75 -9.32 -20.67
C ASN A 169 5.01 -8.17 -19.67
N SER A 170 5.46 -8.52 -18.46
CA SER A 170 5.75 -7.57 -17.38
C SER A 170 6.88 -6.58 -17.69
N TYR A 171 7.80 -6.92 -18.61
CA TYR A 171 8.93 -6.07 -18.97
C TYR A 171 8.63 -5.10 -20.12
N CYS A 172 7.94 -5.54 -21.18
CA CYS A 172 7.72 -4.72 -22.39
C CYS A 172 6.26 -4.39 -22.70
N GLY A 173 5.31 -4.88 -21.90
CA GLY A 173 3.89 -4.50 -22.01
C GLY A 173 3.12 -5.06 -23.21
N HIS A 174 3.76 -5.86 -24.07
CA HIS A 174 3.09 -6.51 -25.22
C HIS A 174 2.14 -7.62 -24.79
N HIS A 175 1.04 -7.77 -25.53
CA HIS A 175 0.01 -8.79 -25.31
C HIS A 175 0.18 -9.96 -26.28
N TYR A 176 -0.03 -11.17 -25.76
CA TYR A 176 0.09 -12.42 -26.52
C TYR A 176 -1.02 -13.39 -26.12
N ASP A 177 -1.33 -14.33 -27.00
CA ASP A 177 -2.09 -15.51 -26.59
C ASP A 177 -1.24 -16.41 -25.68
N LYS A 178 -1.77 -16.78 -24.51
CA LYS A 178 -1.06 -17.55 -23.47
C LYS A 178 -0.48 -18.86 -23.99
N GLU A 179 -1.23 -19.60 -24.80
CA GLU A 179 -0.75 -20.87 -25.35
C GLU A 179 0.31 -20.62 -26.41
N GLY A 180 0.09 -19.62 -27.27
CA GLY A 180 1.03 -19.19 -28.30
C GLY A 180 2.41 -18.81 -27.74
N ILE A 181 2.44 -17.92 -26.73
CA ILE A 181 3.70 -17.47 -26.12
C ILE A 181 4.38 -18.58 -25.31
N SER A 182 3.60 -19.39 -24.60
CA SER A 182 4.13 -20.54 -23.85
C SER A 182 4.80 -21.55 -24.78
N HIS A 183 4.22 -21.83 -25.94
CA HIS A 183 4.82 -22.68 -26.95
C HIS A 183 6.09 -22.05 -27.53
N TYR A 184 6.06 -20.76 -27.88
CA TYR A 184 7.23 -20.05 -28.41
C TYR A 184 8.43 -20.08 -27.45
N ILE A 185 8.22 -19.77 -26.16
CA ILE A 185 9.27 -19.80 -25.12
C ILE A 185 9.88 -21.21 -24.99
N LYS A 186 9.04 -22.25 -24.92
CA LYS A 186 9.49 -23.65 -24.84
C LYS A 186 10.30 -24.09 -26.06
N THR A 187 9.95 -23.58 -27.25
CA THR A 187 10.61 -23.97 -28.51
C THR A 187 11.93 -23.22 -28.72
N LYS A 188 12.01 -21.94 -28.31
CA LYS A 188 13.26 -21.17 -28.39
C LYS A 188 14.31 -21.65 -27.39
N GLY A 189 13.90 -22.05 -26.18
CA GLY A 189 14.79 -22.64 -25.16
C GLY A 189 15.44 -23.97 -25.58
N ARG A 190 14.88 -24.68 -26.58
CA ARG A 190 15.45 -25.91 -27.14
C ARG A 190 16.47 -25.70 -28.25
N LYS A 191 16.55 -24.49 -28.84
CA LYS A 191 17.49 -24.14 -29.92
C LYS A 191 18.80 -23.51 -29.42
N ALA A 192 18.96 -23.35 -28.11
CA ALA A 192 20.21 -22.99 -27.46
C ALA A 192 20.88 -24.26 -26.89
N LYS A 193 21.21 -25.20 -27.79
CA LYS A 193 22.07 -26.34 -27.49
C LYS A 193 22.78 -26.80 -28.76
#